data_AF-C9SMM0-F1
#
_entry.id   AF-C9SMM0-F1
#
_cell.length_a   1.000
_cell.length_b   1.000
_cell.length_c   1.000
_cell.angle_alpha   90.00
_cell.angle_beta   90.00
_cell.angle_gamma   90.00
#
_symmetry.space_group_name_H-M   'P 1'
#
loop_
_entity.id
_entity.type
_entity.pdbx_description
1 polymer ?
#
loop_
_entity_poly.entity_id
_entity_poly.type
_entity_poly.pdbx_seq_one_letter_code
_entity_poly.pdbx_strand_id
1 'polypeptide(L)'
;MASPQLSVSDQIRQLNDARKLVLSDVKYYSNVVKSILQIVVPSAHLELRRWGAEFLAEAFATPALPLSEKETMQLFVLETLKDLLEDPNEDLQVLRSAIQASASIYPIALRWIINNSYDNMTWERMVKIKTRILRIWENAEPSLRICCMKFAQRVVLAQSVANPQEPRVRSCSFFQPIGRRVTNLTARDSLDVSLDSAEIIRPLITDTRGEQLGCLTGYWVDFKTRPAMLFSLMLL
;
A
#
# COMPACT_ATOMS: atom_id res chain seq x y z
N MET A 1 -0.17 -40.46 1.14
CA MET A 1 0.40 -40.18 2.47
C MET A 1 -0.18 -38.85 2.91
N ALA A 2 -1.05 -38.84 3.93
CA ALA A 2 -1.64 -37.61 4.44
C ALA A 2 -0.60 -36.90 5.31
N SER A 3 -0.19 -35.70 4.90
CA SER A 3 0.71 -34.85 5.69
C SER A 3 0.09 -34.61 7.08
N PRO A 4 0.84 -34.75 8.18
CA PRO A 4 0.31 -34.42 9.50
C PRO A 4 -0.09 -32.94 9.51
N GLN A 5 -1.36 -32.66 9.76
CA GLN A 5 -1.85 -31.30 9.97
C GLN A 5 -1.20 -30.76 11.24
N LEU A 6 -0.14 -29.95 11.07
CA LEU A 6 0.52 -29.24 12.15
C LEU A 6 -0.49 -28.39 12.90
N SER A 7 -0.40 -28.34 14.24
CA SER A 7 -1.25 -27.47 15.04
C SER A 7 -1.04 -26.00 14.63
N VAL A 8 -2.06 -25.15 14.77
CA VAL A 8 -1.96 -23.71 14.40
C VAL A 8 -0.80 -23.03 15.13
N SER A 9 -0.58 -23.37 16.41
CA SER A 9 0.55 -22.88 17.20
C SER A 9 1.91 -23.29 16.64
N ASP A 10 2.05 -24.52 16.14
CA ASP A 10 3.30 -24.99 15.53
C ASP A 10 3.54 -24.33 14.18
N GLN A 11 2.47 -24.12 13.39
CA GLN A 11 2.54 -23.36 12.14
C GLN A 11 3.01 -21.92 12.40
N ILE A 12 2.46 -21.23 13.40
CA ILE A 12 2.89 -19.87 13.76
C ILE A 12 4.37 -19.84 14.20
N ARG A 13 4.85 -20.86 14.94
CA ARG A 13 6.28 -20.97 15.27
C ARG A 13 7.14 -21.08 14.02
N GLN A 14 6.76 -21.93 13.08
CA GLN A 14 7.48 -22.08 11.80
C GLN A 14 7.48 -20.78 10.99
N LEU A 15 6.36 -20.07 10.95
CA LEU A 15 6.24 -18.77 10.30
C LEU A 15 7.18 -17.74 10.93
N ASN A 16 7.26 -17.70 12.27
CA ASN A 16 8.19 -16.81 12.97
C ASN A 16 9.66 -17.14 12.68
N ASP A 17 10.02 -18.41 12.56
CA ASP A 17 11.38 -18.81 12.19
C ASP A 17 11.68 -18.46 10.71
N ALA A 18 10.70 -18.60 9.81
CA ALA A 18 10.81 -18.13 8.43
C ALA A 18 11.01 -16.61 8.35
N ARG A 19 10.32 -15.82 9.18
CA ARG A 19 10.55 -14.36 9.26
C ARG A 19 11.97 -14.02 9.70
N LYS A 20 12.52 -14.72 10.71
CA LYS A 20 13.92 -14.52 11.15
C LYS A 20 14.92 -14.83 10.03
N LEU A 21 14.68 -15.88 9.26
CA LEU A 21 15.52 -16.25 8.12
C LEU A 21 15.58 -15.13 7.09
N VAL A 22 14.43 -14.54 6.77
CA VAL A 22 14.29 -13.47 5.78
C VAL A 22 14.94 -12.16 6.25
N LEU A 23 14.87 -11.88 7.55
CA LEU A 23 15.59 -10.74 8.16
C LEU A 23 17.11 -10.94 8.17
N SER A 24 17.58 -12.19 8.11
CA SER A 24 19.01 -12.52 8.09
C SER A 24 19.61 -12.36 6.69
N ASP A 25 18.90 -12.79 5.65
CA ASP A 25 19.31 -12.60 4.26
C ASP A 25 18.11 -12.26 3.37
N VAL A 26 18.22 -11.12 2.70
CA VAL A 26 17.17 -10.53 1.85
C VAL A 26 16.81 -11.44 0.68
N LYS A 27 17.73 -12.30 0.22
CA LYS A 27 17.50 -13.23 -0.90
C LYS A 27 16.33 -14.20 -0.65
N TYR A 28 16.00 -14.47 0.61
CA TYR A 28 14.91 -15.38 0.96
C TYR A 28 13.52 -14.73 0.89
N TYR A 29 13.40 -13.39 0.81
CA TYR A 29 12.10 -12.70 0.79
C TYR A 29 11.17 -13.23 -0.30
N SER A 30 11.64 -13.34 -1.55
CA SER A 30 10.80 -13.76 -2.68
C SER A 30 10.22 -15.16 -2.47
N ASN A 31 11.04 -16.11 -1.99
CA ASN A 31 10.62 -17.48 -1.77
C ASN A 31 9.66 -17.59 -0.58
N VAL A 32 9.99 -16.93 0.54
CA VAL A 32 9.15 -16.98 1.73
C VAL A 32 7.81 -16.31 1.47
N VAL A 33 7.78 -15.13 0.84
CA VAL A 33 6.51 -14.48 0.48
C VAL A 33 5.64 -15.40 -0.36
N LYS A 34 6.18 -16.07 -1.40
CA LYS A 34 5.41 -17.04 -2.20
C LYS A 34 4.80 -18.16 -1.35
N SER A 35 5.57 -18.70 -0.40
CA SER A 35 5.07 -19.70 0.54
C SER A 35 3.97 -19.14 1.46
N ILE A 36 4.12 -17.91 1.95
CA ILE A 36 3.12 -17.26 2.80
C ILE A 36 1.82 -17.02 2.05
N LEU A 37 1.87 -16.62 0.77
CA LEU A 37 0.65 -16.38 -0.01
C LEU A 37 -0.22 -17.63 -0.17
N GLN A 38 0.36 -18.83 -0.15
CA GLN A 38 -0.39 -20.09 -0.16
C GLN A 38 -1.09 -20.37 1.18
N ILE A 39 -0.66 -19.73 2.26
CA ILE A 39 -1.20 -19.85 3.61
C ILE A 39 -2.24 -18.75 3.88
N VAL A 40 -2.03 -17.56 3.32
CA VAL A 40 -2.93 -16.39 3.42
C VAL A 40 -4.02 -16.50 2.37
N VAL A 41 -4.90 -17.47 2.55
CA VAL A 41 -6.12 -17.65 1.78
C VAL A 41 -7.30 -17.19 2.64
N PRO A 42 -8.36 -16.56 2.10
CA PRO A 42 -9.53 -16.13 2.89
C PRO A 42 -10.16 -17.25 3.74
N SER A 43 -10.05 -18.51 3.30
CA SER A 43 -10.54 -19.69 4.04
C SER A 43 -9.60 -20.20 5.14
N ALA A 44 -8.41 -19.61 5.32
CA ALA A 44 -7.43 -20.05 6.30
C ALA A 44 -7.78 -19.58 7.73
N HIS A 45 -7.17 -20.24 8.73
CA HIS A 45 -7.31 -19.84 10.13
C HIS A 45 -6.96 -18.36 10.32
N LEU A 46 -7.78 -17.66 11.11
CA LEU A 46 -7.67 -16.22 11.32
C LEU A 46 -6.27 -15.79 11.78
N GLU A 47 -5.65 -16.54 12.68
CA GLU A 47 -4.31 -16.22 13.19
C GLU A 47 -3.23 -16.25 12.09
N LEU A 48 -3.34 -17.18 11.14
CA LEU A 48 -2.42 -17.29 10.00
C LEU A 48 -2.63 -16.16 9.01
N ARG A 49 -3.89 -15.78 8.76
CA ARG A 49 -4.23 -14.62 7.92
C ARG A 49 -3.68 -13.33 8.52
N ARG A 50 -3.87 -13.11 9.83
CA ARG A 50 -3.32 -11.95 10.55
C ARG A 50 -1.80 -11.89 10.43
N TRP A 51 -1.13 -12.98 10.77
CA TRP A 51 0.33 -13.06 10.70
C TRP A 51 0.85 -12.80 9.28
N GLY A 52 0.24 -13.42 8.27
CA GLY A 52 0.69 -13.29 6.89
C GLY A 52 0.42 -11.91 6.30
N ALA A 53 -0.74 -11.29 6.59
CA ALA A 53 -1.02 -9.93 6.18
C ALA A 53 -0.05 -8.92 6.83
N GLU A 54 0.28 -9.10 8.12
CA GLU A 54 1.30 -8.30 8.80
C GLU A 54 2.69 -8.48 8.18
N PHE A 55 3.08 -9.72 7.88
CA PHE A 55 4.35 -10.01 7.22
C PHE A 55 4.44 -9.36 5.83
N LEU A 56 3.36 -9.37 5.04
CA LEU A 56 3.31 -8.68 3.75
C LEU A 56 3.48 -7.16 3.91
N ALA A 57 2.80 -6.56 4.88
CA ALA A 57 2.96 -5.13 5.16
C ALA A 57 4.42 -4.79 5.53
N GLU A 58 5.05 -5.61 6.36
CA GLU A 58 6.47 -5.45 6.73
C GLU A 58 7.41 -5.64 5.54
N ALA A 59 7.22 -6.68 4.75
CA ALA A 59 8.10 -7.01 3.63
C ALA A 59 8.17 -5.87 2.59
N PHE A 60 7.05 -5.23 2.28
CA PHE A 60 7.03 -4.10 1.35
C PHE A 60 7.45 -2.78 2.00
N ALA A 61 7.31 -2.63 3.32
CA ALA A 61 7.80 -1.47 4.06
C ALA A 61 9.33 -1.49 4.29
N THR A 62 9.98 -2.66 4.29
CA THR A 62 11.40 -2.76 4.66
C THR A 62 12.32 -2.06 3.65
N PRO A 63 13.27 -1.22 4.07
CA PRO A 63 14.23 -0.59 3.16
C PRO A 63 15.34 -1.55 2.70
N ALA A 64 15.51 -2.70 3.37
CA ALA A 64 16.53 -3.69 3.06
C ALA A 64 16.31 -4.41 1.72
N LEU A 65 15.05 -4.50 1.27
CA LEU A 65 14.67 -5.17 0.02
C LEU A 65 14.79 -4.18 -1.15
N PRO A 66 15.63 -4.48 -2.17
CA PRO A 66 15.80 -3.58 -3.31
C PRO A 66 14.50 -3.41 -4.10
N LEU A 67 14.34 -2.23 -4.70
CA LEU A 67 13.12 -1.86 -5.42
C LEU A 67 12.80 -2.82 -6.58
N SER A 68 13.82 -3.29 -7.30
CA SER A 68 13.66 -4.24 -8.41
C SER A 68 13.03 -5.55 -7.96
N GLU A 69 13.40 -6.06 -6.78
CA GLU A 69 12.78 -7.27 -6.22
C GLU A 69 11.33 -6.99 -5.85
N LYS A 70 11.03 -5.86 -5.21
CA LYS A 70 9.65 -5.46 -4.90
C LYS A 70 8.77 -5.31 -6.13
N GLU A 71 9.30 -4.76 -7.22
CA GLU A 71 8.60 -4.61 -8.50
C GLU A 71 8.17 -5.97 -9.07
N THR A 72 9.01 -7.01 -8.94
CA THR A 72 8.64 -8.37 -9.36
C THR A 72 7.71 -9.06 -8.37
N MET A 73 7.90 -8.83 -7.07
CA MET A 73 7.13 -9.51 -6.02
C MET A 73 5.68 -9.01 -5.93
N GLN A 74 5.45 -7.72 -6.16
CA GLN A 74 4.11 -7.14 -6.06
C GLN A 74 3.10 -7.79 -7.02
N LEU A 75 3.54 -8.29 -8.18
CA LEU A 75 2.65 -8.85 -9.21
C LEU A 75 1.79 -10.01 -8.71
N PHE A 76 2.35 -10.85 -7.83
CA PHE A 76 1.64 -11.98 -7.25
C PHE A 76 1.03 -11.66 -5.87
N VAL A 77 1.51 -10.63 -5.17
CA VAL A 77 0.95 -10.19 -3.89
C VAL A 77 -0.35 -9.39 -4.08
N LEU A 78 -0.47 -8.65 -5.18
CA LEU A 78 -1.65 -7.82 -5.46
C LEU A 78 -2.94 -8.62 -5.56
N GLU A 79 -2.90 -9.83 -6.12
CA GLU A 79 -4.09 -10.69 -6.20
C GLU A 79 -4.58 -11.05 -4.79
N THR A 80 -3.68 -11.52 -3.92
CA THR A 80 -4.03 -11.87 -2.54
C THR A 80 -4.53 -10.66 -1.74
N LEU A 81 -3.91 -9.48 -1.90
CA LEU A 81 -4.39 -8.27 -1.22
C LEU A 81 -5.78 -7.85 -1.71
N LYS A 82 -6.05 -7.99 -3.01
CA LYS A 82 -7.37 -7.72 -3.58
C LYS A 82 -8.41 -8.67 -2.97
N ASP A 83 -8.12 -9.97 -2.90
CA ASP A 83 -9.04 -10.96 -2.34
C ASP A 83 -9.32 -10.71 -0.84
N LEU A 84 -8.29 -10.37 -0.04
CA LEU A 84 -8.46 -10.02 1.37
C LEU A 84 -9.27 -8.73 1.59
N LEU A 85 -9.22 -7.77 0.66
CA LEU A 85 -9.99 -6.53 0.78
C LEU A 85 -11.42 -6.69 0.28
N GLU A 86 -11.67 -7.63 -0.65
CA GLU A 86 -13.00 -7.91 -1.20
C GLU A 86 -13.89 -8.69 -0.23
N ASP A 87 -13.32 -9.50 0.66
CA ASP A 87 -14.10 -10.26 1.66
C ASP A 87 -14.73 -9.31 2.71
N PRO A 88 -16.08 -9.27 2.82
CA PRO A 88 -16.77 -8.39 3.77
C PRO A 88 -16.70 -8.86 5.22
N ASN A 89 -16.35 -10.12 5.49
CA ASN A 89 -16.29 -10.71 6.83
C ASN A 89 -14.86 -10.80 7.38
N GLU A 90 -13.91 -10.12 6.74
CA GLU A 90 -12.52 -10.10 7.18
C GLU A 90 -12.32 -9.35 8.49
N ASP A 91 -11.29 -9.79 9.20
CA ASP A 91 -10.94 -9.22 10.49
C ASP A 91 -10.28 -7.84 10.34
N LEU A 92 -10.59 -6.94 11.27
CA LEU A 92 -10.10 -5.55 11.26
C LEU A 92 -8.57 -5.47 11.22
N GLN A 93 -7.86 -6.39 11.88
CA GLN A 93 -6.39 -6.42 11.89
C GLN A 93 -5.83 -6.84 10.54
N VAL A 94 -6.47 -7.83 9.89
CA VAL A 94 -6.10 -8.28 8.54
C VAL A 94 -6.30 -7.17 7.53
N LEU A 95 -7.48 -6.52 7.54
CA LEU A 95 -7.79 -5.38 6.66
C LEU A 95 -6.79 -4.24 6.86
N ARG A 96 -6.48 -3.89 8.11
CA ARG A 96 -5.50 -2.85 8.41
C ARG A 96 -4.14 -3.15 7.78
N SER A 97 -3.62 -4.36 7.96
CA SER A 97 -2.33 -4.78 7.42
C SER A 97 -2.36 -4.84 5.88
N ALA A 98 -3.45 -5.31 5.29
CA ALA A 98 -3.63 -5.33 3.83
C ALA A 98 -3.63 -3.92 3.22
N ILE A 99 -4.26 -2.94 3.87
CA ILE A 99 -4.26 -1.53 3.44
C ILE A 99 -2.85 -0.94 3.55
N GLN A 100 -2.12 -1.23 4.63
CA GLN A 100 -0.74 -0.76 4.82
C GLN A 100 0.23 -1.35 3.77
N ALA A 101 0.08 -2.64 3.45
CA ALA A 101 0.81 -3.28 2.37
C ALA A 101 0.48 -2.60 1.02
N SER A 102 -0.82 -2.40 0.74
CA SER A 102 -1.29 -1.74 -0.48
C SER A 102 -0.74 -0.31 -0.63
N ALA A 103 -0.63 0.43 0.47
CA ALA A 103 -0.05 1.78 0.48
C ALA A 103 1.43 1.80 0.11
N SER A 104 2.18 0.76 0.49
CA SER A 104 3.60 0.61 0.16
C SER A 104 3.80 0.13 -1.28
N ILE A 105 2.88 -0.70 -1.79
CA ILE A 105 2.95 -1.27 -3.15
C ILE A 105 2.50 -0.26 -4.21
N TYR A 106 1.51 0.60 -3.93
CA TYR A 106 0.95 1.55 -4.90
C TYR A 106 1.99 2.32 -5.73
N PRO A 107 2.97 3.04 -5.14
CA PRO A 107 3.99 3.77 -5.93
C PRO A 107 4.89 2.84 -6.76
N ILE A 108 5.12 1.61 -6.29
CA ILE A 108 5.91 0.59 -6.99
C ILE A 108 5.15 0.07 -8.20
N ALA A 109 3.86 -0.23 -8.04
CA ALA A 109 2.98 -0.68 -9.12
C ALA A 109 2.83 0.41 -10.19
N LEU A 110 2.65 1.67 -9.80
CA LEU A 110 2.56 2.78 -10.73
C LEU A 110 3.83 2.92 -11.58
N ARG A 111 5.00 2.82 -10.94
CA ARG A 111 6.30 2.82 -11.64
C ARG A 111 6.41 1.64 -12.62
N TRP A 112 5.99 0.45 -12.21
CA TRP A 112 5.98 -0.74 -13.06
C TRP A 112 5.15 -0.54 -14.32
N ILE A 113 3.92 -0.01 -14.19
CA ILE A 113 2.99 0.19 -15.31
C ILE A 113 3.52 1.24 -16.30
N ILE A 114 4.15 2.30 -15.79
CA ILE A 114 4.76 3.34 -16.64
C ILE A 114 5.90 2.77 -17.49
N ASN A 115 6.66 1.82 -16.92
CA ASN A 115 7.72 1.12 -17.64
C ASN A 115 7.19 -0.01 -18.54
N ASN A 116 6.04 -0.61 -18.19
CA ASN A 116 5.44 -1.77 -18.84
C ASN A 116 3.98 -1.49 -19.21
N SER A 117 3.75 -0.61 -20.20
CA SER A 117 2.42 -0.12 -20.57
C SER A 117 1.45 -1.17 -21.14
N TYR A 118 1.93 -2.40 -21.38
CA TYR A 118 1.11 -3.52 -21.86
C TYR A 118 0.44 -4.31 -20.71
N ASP A 119 0.93 -4.16 -19.48
CA ASP A 119 0.44 -4.89 -18.31
C ASP A 119 -0.80 -4.20 -17.70
N ASN A 120 -1.92 -4.30 -18.41
CA ASN A 120 -3.20 -3.75 -17.96
C ASN A 120 -3.77 -4.50 -16.76
N MET A 121 -3.46 -5.80 -16.60
CA MET A 121 -3.99 -6.62 -15.51
C MET A 121 -3.53 -6.13 -14.14
N THR A 122 -2.24 -5.79 -14.01
CA THR A 122 -1.69 -5.24 -12.77
C THR A 122 -2.34 -3.90 -12.41
N TRP A 123 -2.61 -3.05 -13.40
CA TRP A 123 -3.30 -1.77 -13.18
C TRP A 123 -4.75 -1.96 -12.75
N GLU A 124 -5.51 -2.81 -13.45
CA GLU A 124 -6.91 -3.09 -13.13
C GLU A 124 -7.07 -3.62 -11.69
N ARG A 125 -6.17 -4.51 -11.25
CA ARG A 125 -6.13 -4.97 -9.85
C ARG A 125 -5.91 -3.82 -8.88
N MET A 126 -4.98 -2.93 -9.20
CA MET A 126 -4.68 -1.77 -8.35
C MET A 126 -5.86 -0.79 -8.26
N VAL A 127 -6.55 -0.55 -9.37
CA VAL A 127 -7.76 0.28 -9.38
C VAL A 127 -8.86 -0.35 -8.52
N LYS A 128 -9.09 -1.67 -8.62
CA LYS A 128 -10.05 -2.38 -7.75
C LYS A 128 -9.71 -2.23 -6.27
N ILE A 129 -8.44 -2.42 -5.90
CA ILE A 129 -7.94 -2.21 -4.54
C ILE A 129 -8.20 -0.76 -4.09
N LYS A 130 -7.84 0.24 -4.92
CA LYS A 130 -8.06 1.66 -4.64
C LYS A 130 -9.53 1.94 -4.33
N THR A 131 -10.43 1.57 -5.24
CA THR A 131 -11.87 1.79 -5.09
C THR A 131 -12.41 1.09 -3.85
N ARG A 132 -11.94 -0.13 -3.54
CA ARG A 132 -12.37 -0.85 -2.35
C ARG A 132 -11.93 -0.15 -1.06
N ILE A 133 -10.69 0.31 -0.96
CA ILE A 133 -10.16 1.01 0.21
C ILE A 133 -10.91 2.33 0.44
N LEU A 134 -11.20 3.09 -0.62
CA LEU A 134 -11.96 4.33 -0.52
C LEU A 134 -13.41 4.08 -0.02
N ARG A 135 -14.06 3.00 -0.48
CA ARG A 135 -15.38 2.59 0.06
C ARG A 135 -15.31 2.17 1.54
N ILE A 136 -14.25 1.48 1.94
CA ILE A 136 -14.04 1.11 3.36
C ILE A 136 -13.89 2.38 4.21
N TRP A 137 -13.18 3.38 3.70
CA TRP A 137 -12.93 4.63 4.42
C TRP A 137 -14.22 5.32 4.90
N GLU A 138 -15.26 5.37 4.06
CA GLU A 138 -16.54 6.03 4.37
C GLU A 138 -17.21 5.50 5.66
N ASN A 139 -17.06 4.20 5.94
CA ASN A 139 -17.73 3.52 7.06
C ASN A 139 -16.75 2.88 8.07
N ALA A 140 -15.47 3.21 7.98
CA ALA A 140 -14.42 2.55 8.77
C ALA A 140 -14.40 2.99 10.24
N GLU A 141 -14.07 2.04 11.12
CA GLU A 141 -13.62 2.28 12.50
C GLU A 141 -12.38 3.21 12.54
N PRO A 142 -12.17 4.00 13.61
CA PRO A 142 -11.10 5.01 13.67
C PRO A 142 -9.71 4.48 13.33
N SER A 143 -9.38 3.27 13.80
CA SER A 143 -8.06 2.65 13.57
C SER A 143 -7.82 2.28 12.09
N LEU A 144 -8.88 1.92 11.36
CA LEU A 144 -8.81 1.57 9.93
C LEU A 144 -8.85 2.84 9.07
N ARG A 145 -9.63 3.84 9.49
CA ARG A 145 -9.73 5.16 8.87
C ARG A 145 -8.38 5.84 8.68
N ILE A 146 -7.51 5.80 9.69
CA ILE A 146 -6.13 6.35 9.60
C ILE A 146 -5.32 5.64 8.52
N CYS A 147 -5.48 4.33 8.36
CA CYS A 147 -4.74 3.55 7.37
C CYS A 147 -5.24 3.84 5.96
N CYS A 148 -6.57 3.94 5.76
CA CYS A 148 -7.15 4.40 4.50
C CYS A 148 -6.67 5.81 4.14
N MET A 149 -6.61 6.70 5.12
CA MET A 149 -6.12 8.07 4.93
C MET A 149 -4.67 8.09 4.45
N LYS A 150 -3.79 7.31 5.09
CA LYS A 150 -2.39 7.19 4.69
C LYS A 150 -2.25 6.58 3.29
N PHE A 151 -3.10 5.63 2.94
CA PHE A 151 -3.16 5.10 1.57
C PHE A 151 -3.54 6.19 0.57
N ALA A 152 -4.61 6.94 0.83
CA ALA A 152 -5.05 8.04 -0.03
C ALA A 152 -3.96 9.11 -0.22
N GLN A 153 -3.26 9.49 0.86
CA GLN A 153 -2.11 10.39 0.80
C GLN A 153 -1.01 9.85 -0.11
N ARG A 154 -0.68 8.55 -0.02
CA ARG A 154 0.33 7.90 -0.88
C ARG A 154 -0.10 7.87 -2.35
N VAL A 155 -1.37 7.63 -2.63
CA VAL A 155 -1.93 7.66 -3.99
C VAL A 155 -1.75 9.04 -4.61
N VAL A 156 -2.21 10.08 -3.89
CA VAL A 156 -2.11 11.47 -4.36
C VAL A 156 -0.65 11.86 -4.58
N LEU A 157 0.26 11.53 -3.65
CA LEU A 157 1.69 11.84 -3.79
C LEU A 157 2.34 11.15 -4.99
N ALA A 158 1.94 9.91 -5.29
CA ALA A 158 2.48 9.13 -6.40
C ALA A 158 1.97 9.63 -7.76
N GLN A 159 0.72 10.07 -7.82
CA GLN A 159 0.09 10.57 -9.06
C GLN A 159 0.36 12.07 -9.31
N SER A 160 0.72 12.82 -8.27
CA SER A 160 1.02 14.25 -8.40
C SER A 160 2.40 14.48 -9.02
N VAL A 161 2.45 15.25 -10.11
CA VAL A 161 3.69 15.68 -10.77
C VAL A 161 4.61 16.38 -9.75
N ALA A 162 5.83 15.86 -9.59
CA ALA A 162 6.84 16.49 -8.76
C ALA A 162 7.36 17.77 -9.42
N ASN A 163 7.44 18.86 -8.66
CA ASN A 163 8.04 20.11 -9.13
C ASN A 163 9.55 19.89 -9.36
N PRO A 164 10.09 20.10 -10.58
CA PRO A 164 11.51 19.85 -10.89
C PRO A 164 12.51 20.69 -10.08
N GLN A 165 12.07 21.74 -9.38
CA GLN A 165 12.90 22.68 -8.65
C GLN A 165 13.22 22.26 -7.19
N GLU A 166 12.76 21.09 -6.73
CA GLU A 166 12.89 20.67 -5.33
C GLU A 166 14.18 19.86 -5.05
N PRO A 167 15.10 20.30 -4.17
CA PRO A 167 16.40 19.65 -3.94
C PRO A 167 16.34 18.30 -3.21
N ARG A 168 15.27 18.01 -2.45
CA ARG A 168 15.20 16.84 -1.55
C ARG A 168 14.72 15.55 -2.22
N VAL A 169 14.30 15.61 -3.48
CA VAL A 169 13.84 14.44 -4.26
C VAL A 169 15.01 13.46 -4.57
N ARG A 170 16.25 13.78 -4.18
CA ARG A 170 17.43 12.94 -4.39
C ARG A 170 17.77 12.02 -3.21
N SER A 171 17.31 12.31 -2.00
CA SER A 171 17.87 11.69 -0.79
C SER A 171 17.10 10.47 -0.28
N CYS A 172 15.90 10.20 -0.81
CA CYS A 172 15.14 9.01 -0.50
C CYS A 172 14.97 8.20 -1.79
N SER A 173 15.74 7.13 -1.96
CA SER A 173 15.75 6.29 -3.17
C SER A 173 14.38 5.68 -3.52
N PHE A 174 13.40 5.78 -2.62
CA PHE A 174 12.01 5.38 -2.80
C PHE A 174 11.16 6.41 -3.59
N PHE A 175 11.63 7.65 -3.71
CA PHE A 175 10.91 8.78 -4.32
C PHE A 175 11.78 9.44 -5.41
N GLN A 176 12.12 8.70 -6.48
CA GLN A 176 12.54 9.38 -7.71
C GLN A 176 11.31 9.91 -8.44
N PRO A 177 11.35 11.15 -8.98
CA PRO A 177 10.24 11.71 -9.72
C PRO A 177 10.09 10.93 -11.03
N ILE A 178 8.88 10.48 -11.33
CA ILE A 178 8.55 9.80 -12.57
C ILE A 178 8.56 10.83 -13.71
N GLY A 179 9.75 11.11 -14.23
CA GLY A 179 9.98 12.06 -15.31
C GLY A 179 9.66 11.48 -16.69
N ARG A 180 8.84 12.24 -17.45
CA ARG A 180 8.74 12.29 -18.94
C ARG A 180 8.14 11.13 -19.73
N ARG A 181 7.39 10.20 -19.13
CA ARG A 181 6.52 9.27 -19.91
C ARG A 181 5.07 9.24 -19.40
N VAL A 182 4.60 10.35 -18.83
CA VAL A 182 3.24 10.57 -18.32
C VAL A 182 2.41 11.36 -19.35
N THR A 183 2.40 10.94 -20.61
CA THR A 183 1.62 11.63 -21.67
C THR A 183 0.51 10.78 -22.26
N ASN A 184 0.54 9.45 -22.08
CA ASN A 184 -0.51 8.55 -22.59
C ASN A 184 -1.45 8.01 -21.48
N LEU A 185 -1.06 8.09 -20.20
CA LEU A 185 -1.91 7.75 -19.05
C LEU A 185 -2.82 8.91 -18.61
N THR A 186 -2.46 10.14 -18.97
CA THR A 186 -3.15 11.38 -18.57
C THR A 186 -4.61 11.47 -19.00
N ALA A 187 -5.02 10.84 -20.10
CA ALA A 187 -6.38 10.98 -20.61
C ALA A 187 -7.44 10.18 -19.82
N ARG A 188 -7.07 9.05 -19.21
CA ARG A 188 -7.98 8.27 -18.35
C ARG A 188 -7.93 8.72 -16.88
N ASP A 189 -6.77 9.20 -16.42
CA ASP A 189 -6.55 9.49 -15.00
C ASP A 189 -6.86 10.93 -14.57
N SER A 190 -6.92 11.91 -15.49
CA SER A 190 -7.08 13.32 -15.10
C SER A 190 -8.46 13.67 -14.54
N LEU A 191 -9.52 12.91 -14.88
CA LEU A 191 -10.83 13.06 -14.24
C LEU A 191 -10.88 12.40 -12.86
N ASP A 192 -10.40 11.16 -12.72
CA ASP A 192 -10.44 10.42 -11.44
C ASP A 192 -9.57 11.07 -10.36
N VAL A 193 -8.38 11.59 -10.71
CA VAL A 193 -7.47 12.25 -9.76
C VAL A 193 -8.02 13.58 -9.23
N SER A 194 -8.72 14.35 -10.08
CA SER A 194 -9.28 15.64 -9.67
C SER A 194 -10.53 15.48 -8.78
N LEU A 195 -11.33 14.44 -9.00
CA LEU A 195 -12.46 14.07 -8.16
C LEU A 195 -12.00 13.48 -6.81
N ASP A 196 -11.05 12.53 -6.86
CA ASP A 196 -10.46 11.92 -5.65
C ASP A 196 -9.79 12.99 -4.77
N SER A 197 -9.03 13.93 -5.32
CA SER A 197 -8.32 14.93 -4.51
C SER A 197 -9.25 15.86 -3.73
N ALA A 198 -10.37 16.31 -4.33
CA ALA A 198 -11.31 17.21 -3.68
C ALA A 198 -12.16 16.49 -2.61
N GLU A 199 -12.51 15.23 -2.85
CA GLU A 199 -13.27 14.37 -1.93
C GLU A 199 -12.39 13.82 -0.80
N ILE A 200 -11.08 13.60 -1.05
CA ILE A 200 -10.09 13.18 -0.04
C ILE A 200 -9.67 14.34 0.86
N ILE A 201 -9.44 15.54 0.31
CA ILE A 201 -8.92 16.69 1.07
C ILE A 201 -9.99 17.30 2.02
N ARG A 202 -11.27 17.26 1.66
CA ARG A 202 -12.36 17.83 2.50
C ARG A 202 -12.47 17.17 3.89
N PRO A 203 -12.52 15.83 4.03
CA PRO A 203 -12.54 15.15 5.33
C PRO A 203 -11.24 15.30 6.13
N LEU A 204 -10.09 15.40 5.44
CA LEU A 204 -8.77 15.61 6.04
C LEU A 204 -8.67 16.89 6.86
N ILE A 205 -9.41 17.92 6.47
CA ILE A 205 -9.45 19.23 7.13
C ILE A 205 -10.50 19.24 8.26
N THR A 206 -11.61 18.51 8.12
CA THR A 206 -12.69 18.49 9.13
C THR A 206 -12.48 17.49 10.27
N ASP A 207 -11.70 16.42 10.07
CA ASP A 207 -11.47 15.35 11.06
C ASP A 207 -10.18 15.56 11.88
N THR A 208 -9.79 16.81 12.14
CA THR A 208 -8.76 17.14 13.15
C THR A 208 -9.38 17.20 14.56
N ARG A 209 -10.06 16.13 14.99
CA ARG A 209 -10.41 15.95 16.42
C ARG A 209 -9.21 15.35 17.15
N GLY A 210 -8.45 16.23 17.82
CA GLY A 210 -7.73 16.03 19.09
C GLY A 210 -6.69 14.91 19.27
N GLU A 211 -6.94 13.67 18.82
CA GLU A 211 -6.20 12.49 19.25
C GLU A 211 -5.21 11.93 18.20
N GLN A 212 -5.22 12.44 16.97
CA GLN A 212 -4.40 11.93 15.86
C GLN A 212 -3.05 12.65 15.66
N LEU A 213 -2.76 13.67 16.47
CA LEU A 213 -1.62 14.59 16.25
C LEU A 213 -0.25 13.89 16.32
N GLY A 214 -0.08 12.83 17.09
CA GLY A 214 1.22 12.13 17.21
C GLY A 214 1.63 11.31 15.99
N CYS A 215 0.67 10.73 15.25
CA CYS A 215 0.95 9.93 14.04
C CYS A 215 1.18 10.78 12.79
N LEU A 216 0.87 12.08 12.87
CA LEU A 216 0.87 13.04 11.79
C LEU A 216 2.18 13.85 11.71
N THR A 217 2.94 14.00 12.80
CA THR A 217 4.15 14.86 12.83
C THR A 217 5.28 14.40 11.88
N GLY A 218 5.46 13.09 11.68
CA GLY A 218 6.48 12.59 10.74
C GLY A 218 6.09 12.70 9.26
N TYR A 219 4.79 12.74 8.96
CA TYR A 219 4.26 12.69 7.58
C TYR A 219 3.72 14.04 7.08
N TRP A 220 3.31 14.96 7.97
CA TRP A 220 2.92 16.33 7.61
C TRP A 220 4.09 17.18 7.08
N VAL A 221 5.33 16.78 7.36
CA VAL A 221 6.52 17.42 6.80
C VAL A 221 6.57 17.27 5.27
N ASP A 222 6.03 16.17 4.71
CA ASP A 222 5.94 15.93 3.26
C ASP A 222 4.80 16.72 2.58
N PHE A 223 3.76 17.13 3.31
CA PHE A 223 2.63 17.88 2.74
C PHE A 223 2.92 19.39 2.64
N LYS A 224 3.74 19.92 3.56
CA LYS A 224 4.11 21.35 3.61
C LYS A 224 5.01 21.79 2.44
N THR A 225 5.47 20.87 1.60
CA THR A 225 6.43 21.10 0.51
C THR A 225 5.79 21.27 -0.88
N ARG A 226 4.45 21.26 -1.02
CA ARG A 226 3.79 21.41 -2.33
C ARG A 226 2.85 22.63 -2.43
N PRO A 227 3.26 23.74 -3.08
CA PRO A 227 2.47 24.98 -3.15
C PRO A 227 1.19 24.87 -4.00
N ALA A 228 1.09 23.91 -4.93
CA ALA A 228 -0.10 23.72 -5.77
C ALA A 228 -1.33 23.20 -5.00
N MET A 229 -1.12 22.40 -3.94
CA MET A 229 -2.20 21.90 -3.07
C MET A 229 -2.57 22.92 -1.98
N LEU A 230 -1.61 23.79 -1.60
CA LEU A 230 -1.87 24.96 -0.75
C LEU A 230 -2.81 25.97 -1.43
N PHE A 231 -2.75 26.12 -2.75
CA PHE A 231 -3.66 27.00 -3.49
C PHE A 231 -5.11 26.49 -3.49
N SER A 232 -5.33 25.18 -3.57
CA SER A 232 -6.68 24.58 -3.41
C SER A 232 -7.19 24.67 -1.96
N LEU A 233 -6.30 24.75 -0.97
CA LEU A 233 -6.64 24.94 0.44
C LEU A 233 -6.92 26.40 0.83
N MET A 234 -6.45 27.38 0.05
CA MET A 234 -6.70 28.81 0.29
C MET A 234 -7.96 29.35 -0.42
N LEU A 235 -8.58 28.54 -1.28
CA LEU A 235 -9.79 28.90 -2.05
C LEU A 235 -11.06 28.20 -1.52
N LEU A 236 -10.98 27.59 -0.33
CA LEU A 236 -12.09 27.09 0.50
C LEU A 236 -12.00 27.75 1.89
#